data_AF-A0A327HUZ6-F1
#
_entry.id   AF-A0A327HUZ6-F1
#
_cell.length_a   1.000
_cell.length_b   1.000
_cell.length_c   1.000
_cell.angle_alpha   90.00
_cell.angle_beta   90.00
_cell.angle_gamma   90.00
#
_symmetry.space_group_name_H-M   'P 1'
#
loop_
_entity.id
_entity.type
_entity.pdbx_description
1 polymer ?
#
loop_
_entity_poly.entity_id
_entity_poly.type
_entity_poly.pdbx_seq_one_letter_code
_entity_poly.pdbx_strand_id
1 'polypeptide(L)'
;MKYLMALRRQPCQGSVLMSEIETRLQQVATVITQLDDPKVPRNIRKGARDSIELWLLNSSKQLDVRIAMTQSRLEELFADPNIPPEFQPLIMMINAELEKMLQQI
;
A
#
# COMPACT_ATOMS: atom_id res chain seq x y z
N MET A 1 -28.75 36.21 -25.49
CA MET A 1 -28.50 36.13 -24.03
C MET A 1 -29.44 35.08 -23.46
N LYS A 2 -29.11 33.86 -23.05
CA LYS A 2 -27.87 33.23 -22.58
C LYS A 2 -27.98 31.74 -22.97
N TYR A 3 -27.22 31.29 -23.95
CA TYR A 3 -26.93 29.86 -24.15
C TYR A 3 -25.49 29.66 -23.72
N LEU A 4 -25.27 29.43 -22.42
CA LEU A 4 -23.99 28.98 -21.86
C LEU A 4 -24.22 28.68 -20.37
N MET A 5 -23.56 27.62 -19.90
CA MET A 5 -23.66 26.96 -18.58
C MET A 5 -24.74 25.86 -18.57
N ALA A 6 -24.43 24.58 -18.38
CA ALA A 6 -23.21 23.97 -17.89
C ALA A 6 -23.10 22.54 -18.46
N LEU A 7 -22.07 22.29 -19.26
CA LEU A 7 -21.54 20.95 -19.41
C LEU A 7 -20.89 20.59 -18.07
N ARG A 8 -21.64 19.94 -17.16
CA ARG A 8 -21.03 19.16 -16.09
C ARG A 8 -20.15 18.10 -16.78
N ARG A 9 -18.84 18.36 -16.86
CA ARG A 9 -17.86 17.30 -17.08
C ARG A 9 -18.04 16.33 -15.91
N GLN A 10 -18.71 15.21 -16.14
CA GLN A 10 -18.60 14.07 -15.24
C GLN A 10 -17.10 13.72 -15.15
N PRO A 11 -16.51 13.59 -13.95
CA PRO A 11 -15.16 13.06 -13.85
C PRO A 11 -15.19 11.66 -14.47
N CYS A 12 -14.32 11.42 -15.45
CA CYS A 12 -14.15 10.10 -16.05
C CYS A 12 -13.92 9.09 -14.92
N GLN A 13 -14.78 8.07 -14.78
CA GLN A 13 -14.77 7.12 -13.65
C GLN A 13 -13.39 6.53 -13.34
N GLY A 14 -12.53 6.36 -14.35
CA GLY A 14 -11.15 5.88 -14.17
C GLY A 14 -10.24 6.79 -13.34
N SER A 15 -10.48 8.12 -13.31
CA SER A 15 -9.66 9.05 -12.51
C SER A 15 -9.98 9.01 -11.01
N VAL A 16 -11.22 8.69 -10.66
CA VAL A 16 -11.69 8.62 -9.26
C VAL A 16 -11.17 7.32 -8.62
N LEU A 17 -11.30 6.19 -9.31
CA LEU A 17 -10.82 4.89 -8.82
C LEU A 17 -9.31 4.90 -8.55
N MET A 18 -8.52 5.51 -9.43
CA MET A 18 -7.07 5.64 -9.21
C MET A 18 -6.75 6.49 -7.97
N SER A 19 -7.51 7.56 -7.71
CA SER A 19 -7.34 8.38 -6.50
C SER A 19 -7.74 7.65 -5.20
N GLU A 20 -8.75 6.78 -5.26
CA GLU A 20 -9.17 5.94 -4.14
C GLU A 20 -8.12 4.86 -3.83
N ILE A 21 -7.56 4.22 -4.85
CA ILE A 21 -6.49 3.24 -4.69
C ILE A 21 -5.25 3.89 -4.06
N GLU A 22 -4.80 5.04 -4.56
CA GLU A 22 -3.64 5.74 -3.96
C GLU A 22 -3.91 6.12 -2.49
N THR A 23 -5.14 6.49 -2.14
CA THR A 23 -5.52 6.76 -0.75
C THR A 23 -5.41 5.49 0.10
N ARG A 24 -5.86 4.34 -0.41
CA ARG A 24 -5.72 3.05 0.28
C ARG A 24 -4.27 2.61 0.40
N LEU A 25 -3.42 2.87 -0.60
CA LEU A 25 -1.98 2.60 -0.50
C LEU A 25 -1.32 3.44 0.61
N GLN A 26 -1.72 4.70 0.78
CA GLN A 26 -1.25 5.54 1.90
C GLN A 26 -1.71 5.00 3.26
N GLN A 27 -2.94 4.49 3.34
CA GLN A 27 -3.45 3.83 4.55
C GLN A 27 -2.63 2.57 4.87
N VAL A 28 -2.38 1.72 3.87
CA VAL A 28 -1.53 0.53 4.03
C VAL A 28 -0.11 0.91 4.44
N ALA A 29 0.48 1.95 3.84
CA ALA A 29 1.80 2.46 4.24
C ALA A 29 1.81 2.85 5.72
N THR A 30 0.77 3.56 6.18
CA THR A 30 0.62 3.93 7.60
C THR A 30 0.53 2.70 8.50
N VAL A 31 -0.18 1.65 8.08
CA VAL A 31 -0.23 0.39 8.85
C VAL A 31 1.15 -0.28 8.87
N ILE A 32 1.88 -0.34 7.75
CA ILE A 32 3.24 -0.91 7.71
C ILE A 32 4.19 -0.14 8.64
N THR A 33 4.03 1.18 8.81
CA THR A 33 4.87 1.95 9.76
C THR A 33 4.71 1.52 11.21
N GLN A 34 3.65 0.79 11.58
CA GLN A 34 3.52 0.21 12.92
C GLN A 34 4.59 -0.86 13.21
N LEU A 35 5.23 -1.42 12.16
CA LEU A 35 6.41 -2.28 12.32
C LEU A 35 7.65 -1.51 12.77
N ASP A 36 7.68 -0.17 12.71
CA ASP A 36 8.77 0.67 13.24
C ASP A 36 8.67 0.83 14.77
N ASP A 37 8.50 -0.28 15.48
CA ASP A 37 8.34 -0.32 16.94
C ASP A 37 9.67 -0.69 17.64
N PRO A 38 10.03 -0.08 18.79
CA PRO A 38 11.24 -0.42 19.54
C PRO A 38 11.44 -1.92 19.81
N LYS A 39 10.37 -2.69 19.95
CA LYS A 39 10.39 -4.15 20.18
C LYS A 39 10.75 -4.96 18.93
N VAL A 40 10.57 -4.38 17.75
CA VAL A 40 10.86 -5.02 16.47
C VAL A 40 12.36 -4.88 16.14
N PRO A 41 13.07 -5.96 15.80
CA PRO A 41 14.47 -5.93 15.38
C PRO A 41 14.77 -4.93 14.24
N ARG A 42 15.95 -4.32 14.28
CA ARG A 42 16.35 -3.25 13.33
C ARG A 42 16.26 -3.69 11.86
N ASN A 43 16.57 -4.94 11.54
CA ASN A 43 16.49 -5.48 10.18
C ASN A 43 15.04 -5.48 9.67
N ILE A 44 14.08 -5.89 10.50
CA ILE A 44 12.65 -5.91 10.16
C ILE A 44 12.12 -4.48 10.01
N ARG A 45 12.46 -3.58 10.95
CA ARG A 45 12.07 -2.15 10.84
C ARG A 45 12.61 -1.49 9.58
N LYS A 46 13.84 -1.83 9.19
CA LYS A 46 14.43 -1.34 7.95
C LYS A 46 13.70 -1.93 6.74
N GLY A 47 13.47 -3.23 6.70
CA GLY A 47 12.75 -3.88 5.60
C GLY A 47 11.33 -3.35 5.41
N ALA A 48 10.62 -3.06 6.50
CA ALA A 48 9.29 -2.43 6.45
C ALA A 48 9.34 -1.03 5.80
N ARG A 49 10.30 -0.19 6.20
CA ARG A 49 10.50 1.15 5.60
C ARG A 49 10.91 1.07 4.13
N ASP A 50 11.86 0.19 3.81
CA ASP A 50 12.32 -0.03 2.43
C ASP A 50 11.15 -0.51 1.54
N SER A 51 10.23 -1.32 2.08
CA SER A 51 9.03 -1.78 1.36
C SER A 51 8.10 -0.62 0.99
N ILE A 52 7.95 0.35 1.89
CA ILE A 52 7.14 1.56 1.64
C ILE A 52 7.81 2.45 0.60
N GLU A 53 9.07 2.82 0.84
CA GLU A 53 9.78 3.84 0.06
C GLU A 53 10.18 3.36 -1.34
N LEU A 54 10.68 2.13 -1.45
CA LEU A 54 11.18 1.61 -2.73
C LEU A 54 10.05 1.11 -3.63
N TRP A 55 8.95 0.63 -3.04
CA TRP A 55 7.87 -0.07 -3.73
C TRP A 55 6.50 0.56 -3.54
N LEU A 56 5.91 0.47 -2.34
CA LEU A 56 4.49 0.78 -2.15
C LEU A 56 4.11 2.21 -2.58
N LEU A 57 4.92 3.21 -2.23
CA LEU A 57 4.67 4.63 -2.55
C LEU A 57 5.46 5.13 -3.75
N ASN A 58 6.09 4.22 -4.51
CA ASN A 58 6.89 4.57 -5.67
C ASN A 58 6.02 4.73 -6.93
N SER A 59 5.48 5.93 -7.14
CA SER A 59 4.63 6.26 -8.31
C SER A 59 5.33 6.19 -9.67
N SER A 60 6.66 5.97 -9.70
CA SER A 60 7.39 5.70 -10.95
C SER A 60 7.21 4.27 -11.46
N LYS A 61 6.56 3.40 -10.69
CA LYS A 61 6.29 1.99 -11.03
C LYS A 61 4.79 1.75 -11.22
N GLN A 62 4.46 0.74 -12.01
CA GLN A 62 3.08 0.30 -12.18
C GLN A 62 2.52 -0.25 -10.87
N LEU A 63 1.20 -0.06 -10.68
CA LEU A 63 0.51 -0.39 -9.43
C LEU A 63 0.64 -1.87 -9.04
N ASP A 64 0.43 -2.76 -10.00
CA ASP A 64 0.61 -4.21 -9.85
C ASP A 64 2.03 -4.58 -9.39
N VAL A 65 3.05 -3.97 -10.00
CA VAL A 65 4.46 -4.17 -9.62
C VAL A 65 4.71 -3.63 -8.21
N ARG A 66 4.17 -2.45 -7.85
CA ARG A 66 4.30 -1.88 -6.50
C ARG A 66 3.71 -2.84 -5.46
N ILE A 67 2.52 -3.37 -5.72
CA ILE A 67 1.83 -4.28 -4.79
C ILE A 67 2.59 -5.60 -4.68
N ALA A 68 2.88 -6.26 -5.80
CA ALA A 68 3.56 -7.57 -5.79
C ALA A 68 4.93 -7.52 -5.10
N MET A 69 5.71 -6.46 -5.37
CA MET A 69 7.01 -6.29 -4.72
C MET A 69 6.88 -5.98 -3.22
N THR A 70 5.85 -5.23 -2.82
CA THR A 70 5.58 -4.99 -1.40
C THR A 70 5.19 -6.28 -0.69
N GLN A 71 4.28 -7.09 -1.26
CA GLN A 71 3.89 -8.38 -0.71
C GLN A 71 5.09 -9.33 -0.56
N SER A 72 5.94 -9.43 -1.60
CA SER A 72 7.16 -10.25 -1.55
C SER A 72 8.11 -9.82 -0.41
N ARG A 73 8.29 -8.51 -0.20
CA ARG A 73 9.09 -8.01 0.93
C ARG A 73 8.46 -8.30 2.28
N LEU A 74 7.15 -8.18 2.40
CA LEU A 74 6.43 -8.50 3.63
C LEU A 74 6.49 -10.00 3.95
N GLU A 75 6.50 -10.88 2.94
CA GLU A 75 6.72 -12.32 3.11
C GLU A 75 8.12 -12.63 3.63
N GLU A 76 9.16 -11.94 3.13
CA GLU A 76 10.52 -12.05 3.68
C GLU A 76 10.55 -11.65 5.18
N LEU A 77 9.82 -10.60 5.57
CA LEU A 77 9.70 -10.19 6.98
C LEU A 77 8.91 -11.20 7.82
N PHE A 78 7.85 -11.77 7.27
CA PHE A 78 7.02 -12.76 7.94
C PHE A 78 7.79 -14.07 8.21
N ALA A 79 8.70 -14.43 7.30
CA ALA A 79 9.56 -15.59 7.44
C ALA A 79 10.72 -15.40 8.43
N ASP A 80 10.98 -14.18 8.92
CA ASP A 80 12.03 -13.91 9.90
C ASP A 80 11.65 -14.51 11.26
N PRO A 81 12.43 -15.44 11.84
CA PRO A 81 12.11 -16.06 13.13
C PRO A 81 12.15 -15.07 14.30
N ASN A 82 12.72 -13.88 14.13
CA ASN A 82 12.82 -12.84 15.16
C ASN A 82 11.67 -11.84 15.13
N ILE A 83 10.70 -11.98 14.22
CA ILE A 83 9.53 -11.11 14.23
C ILE A 83 8.70 -11.36 15.51
N PRO A 84 8.33 -10.31 16.27
CA PRO A 84 7.48 -10.54 17.43
C PRO A 84 6.09 -11.02 16.98
N PRO A 85 5.52 -12.08 17.60
CA PRO A 85 4.28 -12.71 17.15
C PRO A 85 3.10 -11.74 17.07
N GLU A 86 3.06 -10.69 17.90
CA GLU A 86 2.01 -9.68 17.85
C GLU A 86 1.96 -8.88 16.54
N PHE A 87 3.05 -8.83 15.77
CA PHE A 87 3.12 -8.14 14.47
C PHE A 87 2.82 -9.04 13.27
N GLN A 88 2.80 -10.37 13.44
CA GLN A 88 2.49 -11.29 12.35
C GLN A 88 1.06 -11.10 11.77
N PRO A 89 0.01 -10.91 12.60
CA PRO A 89 -1.33 -10.62 12.07
C PRO A 89 -1.39 -9.31 11.29
N LEU A 90 -0.54 -8.33 11.64
CA LEU A 90 -0.46 -7.05 10.92
C LEU A 90 -0.02 -7.28 9.48
N ILE A 91 1.03 -8.07 9.27
CA ILE A 91 1.53 -8.41 7.92
C ILE A 91 0.46 -9.15 7.11
N MET A 92 -0.24 -10.11 7.72
CA MET A 92 -1.32 -10.83 7.05
C MET A 92 -2.48 -9.90 6.64
N MET A 93 -2.87 -8.98 7.53
CA MET A 93 -3.90 -7.98 7.25
C MET A 93 -3.50 -7.06 6.10
N ILE A 94 -2.23 -6.61 6.07
CA ILE A 94 -1.69 -5.80 4.98
C ILE A 94 -1.74 -6.56 3.66
N ASN A 95 -1.25 -7.82 3.62
CA ASN A 95 -1.27 -8.63 2.40
C ASN A 95 -2.68 -8.86 1.88
N ALA A 96 -3.65 -9.13 2.76
CA ALA A 96 -5.05 -9.27 2.36
C ALA A 96 -5.64 -7.97 1.79
N GLU A 97 -5.24 -6.81 2.32
CA GLU A 97 -5.72 -5.52 1.84
C GLU A 97 -5.10 -5.15 0.48
N LEU A 98 -3.82 -5.45 0.28
CA LEU A 98 -3.12 -5.32 -0.99
C LEU A 98 -3.73 -6.23 -2.08
N GLU A 99 -4.06 -7.47 -1.74
CA GLU A 99 -4.70 -8.43 -2.64
C GLU A 99 -6.08 -7.92 -3.11
N LYS A 100 -6.89 -7.36 -2.20
CA LYS A 100 -8.17 -6.75 -2.56
C LYS A 100 -8.02 -5.58 -3.53
N MET A 101 -6.91 -4.83 -3.45
CA MET A 101 -6.66 -3.73 -4.40
C MET A 101 -6.34 -4.29 -5.79
N LEU A 102 -5.53 -5.35 -5.88
CA LEU A 102 -5.22 -6.02 -7.16
C LEU A 102 -6.48 -6.53 -7.87
N GLN A 103 -7.45 -7.05 -7.12
CA GLN A 103 -8.71 -7.56 -7.67
C GLN A 103 -9.64 -6.48 -8.23
N GLN A 104 -9.36 -5.20 -7.97
CA GLN A 104 -10.17 -4.05 -8.40
C GLN A 104 -9.59 -3.33 -9.63
N ILE A 105 -8.39 -3.72 -10.08
CA ILE A 105 -7.70 -3.16 -11.25
C ILE A 105 -8.07 -3.95 -12.50
#